data_AF-A0AAJ1V617-F1
#
_entry.id   AF-A0AAJ1V617-F1
#
_cell.length_a   1.000
_cell.length_b   1.000
_cell.length_c   1.000
_cell.angle_alpha   90.00
_cell.angle_beta   90.00
_cell.angle_gamma   90.00
#
_symmetry.space_group_name_H-M   'P 1'
#
loop_
_entity.id
_entity.type
_entity.pdbx_description
1 polymer ?
#
loop_
_entity_poly.entity_id
_entity_poly.type
_entity_poly.pdbx_seq_one_letter_code
_entity_poly.pdbx_strand_id
1 'polypeptide(L)'
;MLFFTWTTDGAYLSARNVSNLLRQTAITGILAVGMVFVIISAEIDLSVGSMMGLLGGVAAICDVWLGWPLPLTIIVTLVLGLLLGAWNGWWVAY
;
A
#
# COMPACT_ATOMS: atom_id res chain seq x y z
N MET A 1 22.52 10.21 5.30
CA MET A 1 21.83 10.18 6.60
C MET A 1 22.19 11.39 7.45
N LEU A 2 23.45 11.55 7.89
CA LEU A 2 23.89 12.71 8.70
C LEU A 2 23.65 14.08 8.02
N PHE A 3 23.87 14.18 6.71
CA PHE A 3 23.56 15.38 5.93
C PHE A 3 22.07 15.79 6.04
N PHE A 4 21.15 14.85 5.81
CA PHE A 4 19.70 15.11 5.89
C PHE A 4 19.22 15.40 7.32
N THR A 5 19.81 14.75 8.32
CA THR A 5 19.52 15.06 9.73
C THR A 5 19.95 16.47 10.09
N TRP A 6 21.12 16.91 9.61
CA TRP A 6 21.63 18.25 9.89
C TRP A 6 20.84 19.34 9.15
N THR A 7 20.46 19.11 7.89
CA THR A 7 19.65 20.08 7.12
C THR A 7 18.19 20.16 7.54
N THR A 8 17.69 19.18 8.31
CA THR A 8 16.29 19.15 8.81
C THR A 8 16.19 19.32 10.33
N ASP A 9 17.24 19.84 10.99
CA ASP A 9 17.28 20.05 12.44
C ASP A 9 16.90 18.81 13.27
N GLY A 10 17.33 17.62 12.81
CA GLY A 10 17.04 16.35 13.47
C GLY A 10 15.70 15.71 13.10
N ALA A 11 14.83 16.37 12.32
CA ALA A 11 13.52 15.86 11.95
C ALA A 11 13.60 14.55 11.15
N TYR A 12 14.64 14.37 10.33
CA TYR A 12 14.86 13.15 9.56
C TYR A 12 15.00 11.89 10.42
N LEU A 13 15.70 11.97 11.56
CA LEU A 13 15.85 10.86 12.53
C LEU A 13 14.83 10.93 13.68
N SER A 14 13.83 11.80 13.60
CA SER A 14 12.80 11.88 14.63
C SER A 14 12.04 10.56 14.75
N ALA A 15 11.61 10.23 15.98
CA ALA A 15 10.83 9.02 16.25
C ALA A 15 9.57 8.92 15.37
N ARG A 16 8.95 10.07 15.04
CA ARG A 16 7.79 10.15 14.14
C ARG A 16 8.15 9.75 12.71
N ASN A 17 9.24 10.29 12.16
CA ASN A 17 9.67 9.97 10.81
C ASN A 17 10.09 8.50 10.67
N VAL A 18 10.86 7.99 11.65
CA VAL A 18 11.23 6.57 11.69
C VAL A 18 10.00 5.67 11.81
N SER A 19 9.03 6.02 12.67
CA SER A 19 7.77 5.27 12.79
C SER A 19 6.96 5.27 11.49
N ASN A 20 6.93 6.40 10.78
CA ASN A 20 6.27 6.49 9.48
C ASN A 20 6.99 5.66 8.42
N LEU A 21 8.33 5.70 8.40
CA LEU A 21 9.17 4.89 7.51
C LEU A 21 8.90 3.40 7.74
N LEU A 22 8.91 2.95 9.00
CA LEU A 22 8.61 1.56 9.35
C LEU A 22 7.21 1.14 8.92
N ARG A 23 6.21 2.01 9.07
CA ARG A 23 4.84 1.76 8.58
C ARG A 23 4.82 1.59 7.05
N GLN A 24 5.53 2.44 6.32
CA GLN A 24 5.63 2.35 4.87
C GLN A 24 6.33 1.06 4.44
N THR A 25 7.45 0.72 5.09
CA THR A 25 8.19 -0.54 4.83
C THR A 25 7.35 -1.77 5.14
N ALA A 26 6.54 -1.74 6.21
CA ALA A 26 5.65 -2.85 6.56
C ALA A 26 4.62 -3.13 5.45
N ILE A 27 4.03 -2.08 4.86
CA ILE A 27 3.09 -2.23 3.73
C ILE A 27 3.78 -2.90 2.55
N THR A 28 4.97 -2.42 2.16
CA THR A 28 5.75 -3.03 1.06
C THR A 28 6.14 -4.47 1.38
N GLY A 29 6.47 -4.79 2.63
CA GLY A 29 6.81 -6.14 3.07
C GLY A 29 5.63 -7.11 2.95
N ILE A 30 4.42 -6.68 3.32
CA ILE A 30 3.20 -7.50 3.17
C ILE A 30 2.92 -7.77 1.68
N LEU A 31 3.04 -6.74 0.83
CA LEU A 31 2.86 -6.90 -0.62
C LEU A 31 3.89 -7.85 -1.23
N ALA A 32 5.14 -7.76 -0.79
CA ALA A 32 6.22 -8.61 -1.29
C ALA A 32 5.91 -10.10 -1.10
N VAL A 33 5.31 -10.48 0.04
CA VAL A 33 4.89 -11.88 0.29
C VAL A 33 3.87 -12.36 -0.75
N GLY A 34 2.90 -11.52 -1.14
CA GLY A 34 1.93 -11.86 -2.18
C GLY A 34 2.57 -11.97 -3.57
N MET A 35 3.49 -11.05 -3.90
CA MET A 35 4.19 -11.05 -5.20
C MET A 35 5.11 -12.27 -5.40
N VAL A 36 5.50 -12.98 -4.34
CA VAL A 36 6.27 -14.24 -4.47
C VAL A 36 5.55 -15.25 -5.37
N PHE A 37 4.23 -15.40 -5.23
CA PHE A 37 3.45 -16.37 -6.02
C PHE A 37 3.41 -16.01 -7.50
N VAL A 38 3.35 -14.72 -7.82
CA VAL A 38 3.39 -14.22 -9.20
C VAL A 38 4.76 -14.46 -9.82
N ILE A 39 5.84 -14.10 -9.13
CA ILE A 39 7.20 -14.22 -9.66
C ILE A 39 7.57 -15.69 -9.92
N ILE A 40 7.13 -16.61 -9.06
CA ILE A 40 7.33 -18.05 -9.26
C ILE A 40 6.63 -18.54 -10.54
N SER A 41 5.53 -17.91 -10.94
CA SER A 41 4.82 -18.18 -12.20
C SER A 41 5.52 -17.59 -13.43
N ALA A 42 6.74 -17.05 -13.26
CA ALA A 42 7.55 -16.37 -14.28
C ALA A 42 6.93 -15.08 -14.84
N GLU A 43 6.02 -14.47 -14.08
CA GLU A 43 5.38 -13.21 -14.41
C GLU A 43 5.96 -12.06 -13.59
N ILE A 44 6.06 -10.88 -14.21
CA ILE A 44 6.50 -9.65 -13.54
C ILE A 44 5.28 -8.73 -13.46
N ASP A 45 4.39 -9.02 -12.52
CA ASP A 45 3.16 -8.25 -12.36
C ASP A 45 3.41 -6.94 -11.60
N LEU A 46 3.53 -5.85 -12.35
CA LEU A 46 3.61 -4.49 -11.80
C LEU A 46 2.24 -3.97 -11.33
N SER A 47 1.14 -4.63 -11.70
CA SER A 47 -0.21 -4.14 -11.43
C SER A 47 -0.56 -4.18 -9.94
N VAL A 48 0.02 -5.10 -9.16
CA VAL A 48 -0.11 -5.18 -7.68
C VAL A 48 0.24 -3.85 -7.01
N GLY A 49 1.29 -3.18 -7.47
CA GLY A 49 1.68 -1.86 -6.97
C GLY A 49 0.66 -0.78 -7.30
N SER A 50 0.15 -0.77 -8.53
CA SER A 50 -0.89 0.19 -8.96
C SER A 50 -2.22 -0.01 -8.23
N MET A 51 -2.60 -1.27 -7.95
CA MET A 51 -3.80 -1.62 -7.19
C MET A 51 -3.68 -1.15 -5.73
N MET A 52 -2.52 -1.32 -5.09
CA MET A 52 -2.31 -0.78 -3.75
C MET A 52 -2.49 0.74 -3.71
N GLY A 53 -1.91 1.46 -4.68
CA GLY A 53 -2.07 2.91 -4.78
C GLY A 53 -3.53 3.34 -4.96
N LEU A 54 -4.27 2.66 -5.84
CA LEU A 54 -5.68 2.93 -6.07
C LEU A 54 -6.52 2.67 -4.81
N LEU A 55 -6.37 1.50 -4.18
CA LEU A 55 -7.15 1.13 -2.99
C LEU A 55 -6.82 2.01 -1.79
N GLY A 56 -5.55 2.38 -1.62
CA GLY A 56 -5.13 3.36 -0.61
C GLY A 56 -5.73 4.75 -0.86
N GLY A 57 -5.79 5.18 -2.12
CA GLY A 57 -6.45 6.43 -2.51
C GLY A 57 -7.95 6.41 -2.23
N VAL A 58 -8.64 5.32 -2.58
CA VAL A 58 -10.08 5.14 -2.27
C VAL A 58 -10.30 5.16 -0.76
N ALA A 59 -9.47 4.46 0.02
CA ALA A 59 -9.55 4.46 1.48
C ALA A 59 -9.40 5.89 2.05
N ALA A 60 -8.43 6.66 1.55
CA ALA A 60 -8.21 8.04 1.97
C ALA A 60 -9.37 8.96 1.59
N ILE A 61 -9.98 8.78 0.41
CA ILE A 61 -11.16 9.56 0.00
C ILE A 61 -12.36 9.23 0.89
N CYS A 62 -12.63 7.94 1.14
CA CYS A 62 -13.72 7.51 2.00
C CYS A 62 -13.58 8.03 3.44
N ASP A 63 -12.38 7.97 4.00
CA ASP A 63 -12.10 8.42 5.36
C ASP A 63 -12.09 9.95 5.47
N VAL A 64 -11.32 10.64 4.61
CA VAL A 64 -11.05 12.08 4.76
C VAL A 64 -12.09 12.97 4.08
N TRP A 65 -12.58 12.59 2.90
CA TRP A 65 -13.48 13.44 2.11
C TRP A 65 -14.95 13.10 2.36
N LEU A 66 -15.28 11.82 2.45
CA LEU A 66 -16.65 11.37 2.73
C LEU A 66 -16.96 11.26 4.22
N GLY A 67 -15.94 11.33 5.09
CA GLY A 67 -16.10 11.28 6.55
C GLY A 67 -16.73 9.97 7.03
N TRP A 68 -16.55 8.88 6.28
CA TRP A 68 -17.16 7.59 6.61
C TRP A 68 -16.55 7.00 7.87
N PRO A 69 -17.34 6.25 8.67
CA PRO A 69 -16.81 5.59 9.84
C PRO A 69 -15.78 4.54 9.42
N LEU A 70 -14.66 4.46 10.15
CA LEU A 70 -13.52 3.59 9.85
C LEU A 70 -13.91 2.15 9.47
N PRO A 71 -14.84 1.45 10.16
CA PRO A 71 -15.22 0.09 9.80
C PRO A 71 -15.82 -0.01 8.40
N LEU A 72 -16.59 0.99 7.98
CA LEU A 72 -17.23 1.02 6.67
C LEU A 72 -16.22 1.26 5.55
N THR A 73 -15.28 2.19 5.76
CA THR A 73 -14.15 2.42 4.84
C THR A 73 -13.32 1.15 4.64
N ILE A 74 -13.05 0.40 5.72
CA ILE A 74 -12.31 -0.87 5.64
C ILE A 74 -13.09 -1.92 4.83
N ILE A 75 -14.38 -2.10 5.09
CA ILE A 75 -15.19 -3.09 4.37
C ILE A 75 -15.25 -2.76 2.88
N VAL A 76 -15.52 -1.50 2.53
CA VAL A 76 -15.64 -1.07 1.12
C VAL A 76 -14.32 -1.25 0.38
N THR A 77 -13.21 -0.86 0.99
CA THR A 77 -11.87 -0.99 0.38
C THR A 77 -11.44 -2.44 0.24
N LEU A 78 -11.78 -3.32 1.18
CA LEU A 78 -11.55 -4.77 1.06
C LEU A 78 -12.37 -5.39 -0.06
N VAL A 79 -13.66 -5.06 -0.16
CA VAL A 79 -14.54 -5.57 -1.23
C VAL A 79 -14.03 -5.12 -2.60
N LEU A 80 -13.68 -3.83 -2.74
CA LEU A 80 -13.09 -3.30 -3.98
C LEU A 80 -11.76 -3.98 -4.30
N GLY A 81 -10.91 -4.18 -3.30
CA GLY A 81 -9.62 -4.86 -3.48
C GLY A 81 -9.78 -6.30 -3.93
N LEU A 82 -10.75 -7.03 -3.39
CA LEU A 82 -11.05 -8.40 -3.79
C LEU A 82 -11.55 -8.45 -5.24
N LEU A 83 -12.46 -7.56 -5.63
CA LEU A 83 -13.01 -7.53 -6.99
C LEU A 83 -11.95 -7.17 -8.04
N LEU A 84 -11.19 -6.10 -7.78
CA LEU A 84 -10.13 -5.66 -8.70
C LEU A 84 -8.96 -6.64 -8.74
N GLY A 85 -8.61 -7.24 -7.61
CA GLY A 85 -7.58 -8.27 -7.52
C GLY A 85 -7.99 -9.55 -8.26
N ALA A 86 -9.23 -10.01 -8.11
CA ALA A 86 -9.74 -11.16 -8.85
C ALA A 86 -9.78 -10.90 -10.36
N TRP A 87 -10.20 -9.69 -10.76
CA TRP A 87 -10.16 -9.26 -12.15
C TRP A 87 -8.74 -9.30 -12.70
N ASN A 88 -7.78 -8.70 -12.00
CA ASN A 88 -6.40 -8.67 -12.45
C ASN A 88 -5.77 -10.07 -12.49
N GLY A 89 -5.98 -10.88 -11.45
CA GLY A 89 -5.49 -12.26 -11.40
C GLY A 89 -6.05 -13.14 -12.52
N TRP A 90 -7.26 -12.87 -13.00
CA TRP A 90 -7.81 -13.54 -14.18
C TRP A 90 -6.98 -13.26 -15.44
N TRP A 91 -6.59 -12.01 -15.69
CA TRP A 91 -5.76 -11.63 -16.84
C TRP A 91 -4.32 -12.13 -16.75
N VAL A 92 -3.85 -12.39 -15.54
CA VAL A 92 -2.53 -12.96 -15.30
C VAL A 92 -2.57 -14.47 -15.57
N ALA A 93 -3.60 -15.17 -15.09
CA ALA A 93 -3.69 -16.62 -15.22
C ALA A 93 -4.05 -17.15 -16.62
N TYR A 94 -4.66 -16.33 -17.49
CA TYR A 94 -5.19 -16.73 -18.80
C TYR A 94 -4.77 -15.78 -19.92
#